data_AF-A0AAD6YSH3-F1
#
_entry.id   AF-A0AAD6YSH3-F1
#
_cell.length_a   1.000
_cell.length_b   1.000
_cell.length_c   1.000
_cell.angle_alpha   90.00
_cell.angle_beta   90.00
_cell.angle_gamma   90.00
#
_symmetry.space_group_name_H-M   'P 1'
#
loop_
_entity.id
_entity.type
_entity.pdbx_description
1 polymer ?
#
loop_
_entity_poly.entity_id
_entity_poly.type
_entity_poly.pdbx_seq_one_letter_code
_entity_poly.pdbx_strand_id
1 'polypeptide(L)'
;MSAETALNELKKWLESSGGYFHPHVHSKKVPSGCSVIASRSLPPDSKIVSCPFNLAITKHVALDALSVLLGSGAMTAWTERQLIALYLCFHFIIAEDKRESKVLAHRPYVKSLPASDKLRTPLHFTASEREQLKGSNLYGATLDREREWMAEWEHCRGVIASVNGEWGARYTWELYLTAATHLSSRAFSSTLLSQAVFLSSPPSDPEPILLPGIDSLNHARAEPVSWVQNYVGNGPVPGPGSTISLTLHNPIAAGAELFNNYGAKPNSELVLGYGFSLPNVSMSLRWFLPSHLYVWSAESWTAAESTHVISMTFS
;
A
#
# COMPACT_ATOMS: atom_id res chain seq x y z
N MET A 1 13.09 -13.55 2.91
CA MET A 1 11.95 -14.05 3.70
C MET A 1 10.94 -14.65 2.73
N SER A 2 10.13 -15.64 3.10
CA SER A 2 9.01 -16.08 2.25
C SER A 2 7.75 -15.26 2.57
N ALA A 3 6.88 -15.04 1.57
CA ALA A 3 5.59 -14.35 1.75
C ALA A 3 4.72 -14.90 2.89
N GLU A 4 4.83 -16.21 3.16
CA GLU A 4 4.17 -16.85 4.30
C GLU A 4 4.76 -16.40 5.64
N THR A 5 6.10 -16.31 5.73
CA THR A 5 6.79 -15.82 6.92
C THR A 5 6.48 -14.34 7.16
N ALA A 6 6.50 -13.53 6.10
CA ALA A 6 6.24 -12.09 6.18
C ALA A 6 4.82 -11.77 6.68
N LEU A 7 3.78 -12.43 6.15
CA LEU A 7 2.41 -12.23 6.64
C LEU A 7 2.25 -12.73 8.08
N ASN A 8 2.86 -13.84 8.44
CA ASN A 8 2.77 -14.36 9.81
C ASN A 8 3.45 -13.46 10.84
N GLU A 9 4.58 -12.83 10.50
CA GLU A 9 5.21 -11.79 11.33
C GLU A 9 4.33 -10.55 11.45
N LEU A 10 3.74 -10.09 10.33
CA LEU A 10 2.82 -8.95 10.34
C LEU A 10 1.60 -9.22 11.23
N LYS A 11 1.00 -10.42 11.15
CA LYS A 11 -0.13 -10.84 11.98
C LYS A 11 0.20 -10.78 13.47
N LYS A 12 1.31 -11.40 13.87
CA LYS A 12 1.76 -11.40 15.26
C LYS A 12 1.97 -9.99 15.78
N TRP A 13 2.57 -9.12 14.96
CA TRP A 13 2.80 -7.72 15.33
C TRP A 13 1.48 -6.93 15.47
N LEU A 14 0.54 -7.10 14.52
CA LEU A 14 -0.79 -6.50 14.60
C LEU A 14 -1.52 -6.94 15.87
N GLU A 15 -1.60 -8.25 16.13
CA GLU A 15 -2.26 -8.83 17.30
C GLU A 15 -1.63 -8.35 18.62
N SER A 16 -0.30 -8.28 18.69
CA SER A 16 0.41 -7.76 19.88
C SER A 16 0.10 -6.28 20.19
N SER A 17 -0.44 -5.55 19.21
CA SER A 17 -0.78 -4.13 19.32
C SER A 17 -2.29 -3.86 19.39
N GLY A 18 -3.11 -4.91 19.61
CA GLY A 18 -4.57 -4.79 19.68
C GLY A 18 -5.27 -4.86 18.32
N GLY A 19 -4.55 -5.21 17.25
CA GLY A 19 -5.09 -5.52 15.95
C GLY A 19 -5.65 -6.95 15.88
N TYR A 20 -6.09 -7.34 14.69
CA TYR A 20 -6.65 -8.67 14.47
C TYR A 20 -6.37 -9.14 13.04
N PHE A 21 -6.13 -10.43 12.86
CA PHE A 21 -6.19 -11.09 11.57
C PHE A 21 -6.97 -12.39 11.72
N HIS A 22 -7.81 -12.72 10.73
CA HIS A 22 -8.67 -13.89 10.84
C HIS A 22 -7.82 -15.17 10.89
N PRO A 23 -8.02 -16.06 11.89
CA PRO A 23 -7.12 -17.19 12.15
C PRO A 23 -7.09 -18.22 11.02
N HIS A 24 -8.15 -18.26 10.22
CA HIS A 24 -8.27 -19.13 9.06
C HIS A 24 -7.84 -18.49 7.74
N VAL A 25 -7.17 -17.34 7.77
CA VAL A 25 -6.69 -16.65 6.57
C VAL A 25 -5.16 -16.78 6.51
N HIS A 26 -4.59 -17.02 5.33
CA HIS A 26 -3.14 -17.13 5.14
C HIS A 26 -2.71 -16.62 3.76
N SER A 27 -1.41 -16.39 3.57
CA SER A 27 -0.84 -15.99 2.30
C SER A 27 -0.55 -17.21 1.43
N LYS A 28 -0.79 -17.08 0.13
CA LYS A 28 -0.41 -18.05 -0.90
C LYS A 28 0.30 -17.32 -2.03
N LYS A 29 1.49 -17.76 -2.38
CA LYS A 29 2.23 -17.23 -3.53
C LYS A 29 1.51 -17.59 -4.83
N VAL A 30 1.37 -16.60 -5.71
CA VAL A 30 0.74 -16.71 -7.04
C VAL A 30 1.63 -16.02 -8.08
N PRO A 31 1.44 -16.25 -9.39
CA PRO A 31 2.26 -15.60 -10.42
C PRO A 31 2.24 -14.07 -10.35
N SER A 32 1.12 -13.48 -9.91
CA SER A 32 0.93 -12.04 -9.73
C SER A 32 1.46 -11.48 -8.40
N GLY A 33 2.06 -12.30 -7.53
CA GLY A 33 2.51 -11.87 -6.20
C GLY A 33 2.03 -12.79 -5.09
N CYS A 34 1.21 -12.27 -4.18
CA CYS A 34 0.63 -13.05 -3.10
C CYS A 34 -0.88 -12.84 -2.99
N SER A 35 -1.61 -13.93 -2.85
CA SER A 35 -3.03 -13.91 -2.53
C SER A 35 -3.22 -14.14 -1.04
N VAL A 36 -4.22 -13.49 -0.46
CA VAL A 36 -4.71 -13.79 0.88
C VAL A 36 -5.89 -14.74 0.71
N ILE A 37 -5.81 -15.96 1.25
CA ILE A 37 -6.79 -17.03 1.00
C ILE A 37 -7.39 -17.59 2.29
N ALA A 38 -8.60 -18.14 2.18
CA ALA A 38 -9.29 -18.80 3.28
C ALA A 38 -8.86 -20.27 3.36
N SER A 39 -8.45 -20.75 4.54
CA SER A 39 -8.15 -22.17 4.79
C SER A 39 -9.40 -23.02 4.98
N ARG A 40 -10.54 -22.40 5.30
CA ARG A 40 -11.86 -23.03 5.40
C ARG A 40 -12.92 -22.04 4.98
N SER A 41 -14.15 -22.51 4.77
CA SER A 41 -15.25 -21.61 4.46
C SER A 41 -15.50 -20.61 5.59
N LEU A 42 -15.72 -19.35 5.24
CA LEU A 42 -16.05 -18.26 6.17
C LEU A 42 -17.50 -17.81 5.93
N PRO A 43 -18.26 -17.51 6.99
CA PRO A 43 -19.62 -17.01 6.85
C PRO A 43 -19.63 -15.59 6.23
N PRO A 44 -20.79 -15.12 5.77
CA PRO A 44 -21.02 -13.70 5.48
C PRO A 44 -20.59 -12.80 6.64
N ASP A 45 -20.32 -11.52 6.34
CA ASP A 45 -19.93 -10.50 7.31
C ASP A 45 -18.69 -10.84 8.16
N SER A 46 -17.76 -11.60 7.57
CA SER A 46 -16.53 -11.99 8.23
C SER A 46 -15.54 -10.83 8.31
N LYS A 47 -15.18 -10.44 9.54
CA LYS A 47 -14.02 -9.55 9.79
C LYS A 47 -12.73 -10.30 9.44
N ILE A 48 -11.96 -9.75 8.50
CA ILE A 48 -10.74 -10.39 8.00
C ILE A 48 -9.51 -9.86 8.69
N VAL A 49 -9.39 -8.54 8.82
CA VAL A 49 -8.23 -7.89 9.39
C VAL A 49 -8.65 -6.59 10.05
N SER A 50 -7.97 -6.22 11.14
CA SER A 50 -8.16 -4.98 11.87
C SER A 50 -6.81 -4.33 12.16
N CYS A 51 -6.69 -3.04 11.81
CA CYS A 51 -5.55 -2.20 12.10
C CYS A 51 -5.91 -1.21 13.21
N PRO A 52 -5.21 -1.23 14.35
CA PRO A 52 -5.26 -0.17 15.35
C PRO A 52 -4.87 1.18 14.75
N PHE A 53 -5.53 2.26 15.18
CA PHE A 53 -5.26 3.61 14.65
C PHE A 53 -3.84 4.08 14.95
N ASN A 54 -3.27 3.67 16.08
CA ASN A 54 -1.89 3.97 16.46
C ASN A 54 -0.83 3.22 15.62
N LEU A 55 -1.25 2.24 14.80
CA LEU A 55 -0.39 1.59 13.80
C LEU A 55 -0.58 2.15 12.38
N ALA A 56 -1.49 3.10 12.18
CA ALA A 56 -1.63 3.77 10.89
C ALA A 56 -0.41 4.66 10.64
N ILE A 57 0.22 4.52 9.48
CA ILE A 57 1.30 5.42 9.05
C ILE A 57 0.65 6.62 8.38
N THR A 58 0.61 7.74 9.11
CA THR A 58 0.10 9.02 8.64
C THR A 58 1.25 10.00 8.43
N LYS A 59 0.97 11.16 7.81
CA LYS A 59 1.98 12.22 7.70
C LYS A 59 2.53 12.67 9.05
N HIS A 60 1.68 12.68 10.09
CA HIS A 60 2.06 13.09 11.44
C HIS A 60 3.02 12.08 12.07
N VAL A 61 2.71 10.79 11.99
CA VAL A 61 3.59 9.72 12.48
C VAL A 61 4.95 9.77 11.78
N ALA A 62 4.95 9.96 10.46
CA ALA A 62 6.18 10.10 9.69
C ALA A 62 6.98 11.35 10.10
N LEU A 63 6.31 12.51 10.19
CA LEU A 63 6.94 13.78 10.57
C LEU A 63 7.52 13.74 11.98
N ASP A 64 6.83 13.16 12.96
CA ASP A 64 7.29 13.06 14.34
C ASP A 64 8.58 12.23 14.42
N ALA A 65 8.59 11.05 13.79
CA ALA A 65 9.75 10.19 13.75
C ALA A 65 10.92 10.87 13.02
N LEU A 66 10.67 11.47 11.86
CA LEU A 66 11.69 12.15 11.07
C LEU A 66 12.19 13.43 11.77
N SER A 67 11.38 14.12 12.56
CA SER A 67 11.80 15.30 13.32
C SER A 67 12.79 14.94 14.42
N VAL A 68 12.64 13.75 15.02
CA VAL A 68 13.64 13.22 15.96
C VAL A 68 14.96 12.87 15.26
N LEU A 69 14.88 12.38 14.01
CA LEU A 69 16.06 11.92 13.26
C LEU A 69 16.80 13.04 12.52
N LEU A 70 16.07 14.01 11.98
CA LEU A 70 16.59 15.06 11.09
C LEU A 70 16.46 16.47 11.67
N GLY A 71 15.72 16.65 12.77
CA GLY A 71 15.40 17.94 13.37
C GLY A 71 14.08 18.52 12.86
N SER A 72 13.31 19.14 13.76
CA SER A 72 11.93 19.60 13.52
C SER A 72 11.76 20.67 12.43
N GLY A 73 12.83 21.37 12.03
CA GLY A 73 12.77 22.43 11.03
C GLY A 73 13.13 22.00 9.61
N ALA A 74 13.61 20.77 9.41
CA ALA A 74 14.17 20.32 8.13
C ALA A 74 13.11 20.05 7.05
N MET A 75 11.83 19.86 7.45
CA MET A 75 10.78 19.29 6.61
C MET A 75 9.47 20.10 6.62
N THR A 76 9.52 21.36 7.04
CA THR A 76 8.34 22.22 7.30
C THR A 76 7.40 22.40 6.08
N ALA A 77 7.86 22.12 4.86
CA ALA A 77 7.09 22.25 3.63
C ALA A 77 6.99 20.95 2.82
N TRP A 78 7.27 19.81 3.44
CA TRP A 78 7.27 18.52 2.73
C TRP A 78 5.87 17.97 2.55
N THR A 79 5.64 17.32 1.41
CA THR A 79 4.38 16.64 1.10
C THR A 79 4.23 15.37 1.92
N GLU A 80 3.00 14.85 2.02
CA GLU A 80 2.69 13.58 2.67
C GLU A 80 3.50 12.44 2.05
N ARG A 81 3.69 12.47 0.72
CA ARG A 81 4.49 11.47 0.01
C ARG A 81 5.97 11.56 0.40
N GLN A 82 6.55 12.75 0.45
CA GLN A 82 7.95 12.92 0.88
C GLN A 82 8.17 12.38 2.29
N LEU A 83 7.28 12.73 3.22
CA LEU A 83 7.38 12.30 4.62
C LEU A 83 7.19 10.78 4.77
N ILE A 84 6.10 10.23 4.24
CA ILE A 84 5.81 8.80 4.40
C ILE A 84 6.83 7.96 3.63
N ALA A 85 7.22 8.33 2.41
CA ALA A 85 8.21 7.58 1.64
C ALA A 85 9.58 7.58 2.35
N LEU A 86 10.03 8.73 2.87
CA LEU A 86 11.28 8.78 3.62
C LEU A 86 11.21 7.95 4.91
N TYR A 87 10.09 8.02 5.64
CA TYR A 87 9.86 7.21 6.83
C TYR A 87 10.02 5.71 6.53
N LEU A 88 9.44 5.21 5.43
CA LEU A 88 9.61 3.83 4.99
C LEU A 88 11.08 3.54 4.63
N CYS A 89 11.74 4.43 3.88
CA CYS A 89 13.15 4.27 3.49
C CYS A 89 14.09 4.17 4.70
N PHE A 90 13.82 4.92 5.77
CA PHE A 90 14.65 4.92 6.98
C PHE A 90 14.63 3.59 7.73
N HIS A 91 13.62 2.74 7.55
CA HIS A 91 13.64 1.37 8.09
C HIS A 91 14.69 0.47 7.41
N PHE A 92 15.13 0.83 6.20
CA PHE A 92 16.21 0.15 5.47
C PHE A 92 17.57 0.81 5.67
N ILE A 93 17.59 2.13 5.90
CA ILE A 93 18.83 2.90 6.10
C ILE A 93 19.35 2.74 7.54
N ILE A 94 18.49 2.92 8.54
CA ILE A 94 18.90 2.89 9.95
C ILE A 94 18.80 1.46 10.46
N ALA A 95 19.92 0.86 10.86
CA ALA A 95 19.96 -0.51 11.36
C ALA A 95 19.16 -0.69 12.67
N GLU A 96 18.68 -1.91 12.92
CA GLU A 96 17.76 -2.22 14.03
C GLU A 96 18.39 -2.05 15.42
N ASP A 97 19.71 -2.27 15.52
CA ASP A 97 20.53 -2.14 16.73
C ASP A 97 20.90 -0.70 17.10
N LYS A 98 20.58 0.27 16.24
CA LYS A 98 20.85 1.69 16.47
C LYS A 98 19.83 2.30 17.44
N ARG A 99 20.25 3.30 18.22
CA ARG A 99 19.34 4.01 19.16
C ARG A 99 18.21 4.71 18.41
N GLU A 100 18.53 5.19 17.22
CA GLU A 100 17.66 5.85 16.24
C GLU A 100 16.53 4.93 15.75
N SER A 101 16.68 3.60 15.85
CA SER A 101 15.64 2.66 15.43
C SER A 101 14.38 2.73 16.30
N LYS A 102 14.49 3.26 17.53
CA LYS A 102 13.38 3.33 18.49
C LYS A 102 12.20 4.19 18.02
N VAL A 103 12.41 5.13 17.09
CA VAL A 103 11.33 5.93 16.50
C VAL A 103 10.72 5.29 15.25
N LEU A 104 11.33 4.23 14.71
CA LEU A 104 10.90 3.50 13.52
C LEU A 104 10.07 2.26 13.90
N ALA A 105 8.86 2.51 14.40
CA ALA A 105 8.00 1.49 14.99
C ALA A 105 7.40 0.47 13.99
N HIS A 106 7.38 0.77 12.68
CA HIS A 106 6.62 0.00 11.69
C HIS A 106 7.45 -1.07 10.96
N ARG A 107 8.60 -1.47 11.53
CA ARG A 107 9.54 -2.40 10.88
C ARG A 107 8.91 -3.73 10.44
N PRO A 108 8.03 -4.40 11.23
CA PRO A 108 7.37 -5.63 10.78
C PRO A 108 6.50 -5.42 9.55
N TYR A 109 5.76 -4.30 9.49
CA TYR A 109 4.99 -3.94 8.30
C TYR A 109 5.89 -3.63 7.10
N VAL A 110 6.94 -2.83 7.27
CA VAL A 110 7.87 -2.48 6.18
C VAL A 110 8.57 -3.72 5.62
N LYS A 111 9.02 -4.65 6.48
CA LYS A 111 9.60 -5.95 6.06
C LYS A 111 8.62 -6.82 5.29
N SER A 112 7.32 -6.61 5.48
CA SER A 112 6.27 -7.36 4.81
C SER A 112 5.90 -6.84 3.42
N LEU A 113 6.35 -5.63 3.06
CA LEU A 113 6.07 -5.05 1.75
C LEU A 113 6.85 -5.79 0.64
N PRO A 114 6.34 -5.78 -0.61
CA PRO A 114 7.04 -6.36 -1.74
C PRO A 114 8.39 -5.68 -2.00
N ALA A 115 9.41 -6.44 -2.39
CA ALA A 115 10.66 -5.86 -2.85
C ALA A 115 10.50 -5.13 -4.20
N SER A 116 11.45 -4.25 -4.51
CA SER A 116 11.43 -3.41 -5.73
C SER A 116 11.25 -4.23 -7.02
N ASP A 117 11.93 -5.37 -7.12
CA ASP A 117 11.88 -6.29 -8.27
C ASP A 117 10.51 -6.96 -8.47
N LYS A 118 9.56 -6.78 -7.54
CA LYS A 118 8.17 -7.25 -7.63
C LYS A 118 7.18 -6.15 -7.99
N LEU A 119 7.60 -4.89 -8.02
CA LEU A 119 6.76 -3.76 -8.37
C LEU A 119 6.64 -3.63 -9.89
N ARG A 120 5.45 -3.27 -10.36
CA ARG A 120 5.09 -3.29 -11.79
C ARG A 120 4.42 -2.00 -12.25
N THR A 121 4.60 -0.89 -11.55
CA THR A 121 4.18 0.41 -12.12
C THR A 121 5.12 0.80 -13.27
N PRO A 122 4.70 1.67 -14.20
CA PRO A 122 5.52 2.06 -15.34
C PRO A 122 6.91 2.59 -15.01
N LEU A 123 7.11 3.13 -13.81
CA LEU A 123 8.43 3.61 -13.39
C LEU A 123 9.43 2.46 -13.18
N HIS A 124 8.96 1.23 -12.93
CA HIS A 124 9.75 0.01 -12.79
C HIS A 124 9.91 -0.78 -14.09
N PHE A 125 9.32 -0.31 -15.20
CA PHE A 125 9.44 -0.98 -16.49
C PHE A 125 10.84 -0.88 -17.07
N THR A 126 11.22 -1.91 -17.79
CA THR A 126 12.38 -1.88 -18.68
C THR A 126 12.17 -0.84 -19.79
N ALA A 127 13.27 -0.43 -20.43
CA ALA A 127 13.20 0.51 -21.56
C ALA A 127 12.26 0.02 -22.68
N SER A 128 12.27 -1.29 -22.99
CA SER A 128 11.39 -1.87 -24.02
C SER A 128 9.92 -1.86 -23.62
N GLU A 129 9.61 -2.06 -22.35
CA GLU A 129 8.24 -2.00 -21.84
C GLU A 129 7.72 -0.57 -21.78
N ARG A 130 8.57 0.41 -21.44
CA ARG A 130 8.22 1.83 -21.54
C ARG A 130 8.01 2.27 -22.98
N GLU A 131 8.80 1.76 -23.93
CA GLU A 131 8.63 2.05 -25.35
C GLU A 131 7.24 1.64 -25.85
N GLN A 132 6.72 0.51 -25.37
CA GLN A 132 5.38 0.04 -25.70
C GLN A 132 4.29 1.01 -25.24
N LEU A 133 4.54 1.90 -24.28
CA LEU A 133 3.56 2.90 -23.86
C LEU A 133 3.47 4.09 -24.81
N LYS A 134 4.48 4.31 -25.69
CA LYS A 134 4.55 5.52 -26.52
C LYS A 134 3.30 5.70 -27.39
N GLY A 135 2.85 6.94 -27.49
CA GLY A 135 1.60 7.30 -28.18
C GLY A 135 0.35 7.17 -27.31
N SER A 136 0.45 6.67 -26.07
CA SER A 136 -0.65 6.67 -25.10
C SER A 136 -0.55 7.81 -24.08
N ASN A 137 -1.69 8.18 -23.49
CA ASN A 137 -1.72 9.12 -22.35
C ASN A 137 -0.94 8.59 -21.14
N LEU A 138 -0.84 7.26 -21.00
CA LEU A 138 -0.11 6.62 -19.91
C LEU A 138 1.39 6.87 -20.00
N TYR A 139 1.95 7.00 -21.19
CA TYR A 139 3.37 7.35 -21.37
C TYR A 139 3.66 8.76 -20.89
N GLY A 140 2.86 9.75 -21.29
CA GLY A 140 3.00 11.12 -20.78
C GLY A 140 2.90 11.19 -19.26
N ALA A 141 1.88 10.55 -18.69
CA ALA A 141 1.69 10.48 -17.24
C ALA A 141 2.82 9.74 -16.49
N THR A 142 3.48 8.78 -17.16
CA THR A 142 4.66 8.08 -16.63
C THR A 142 5.86 9.02 -16.55
N LEU A 143 6.14 9.77 -17.63
CA LEU A 143 7.24 10.74 -17.69
C LEU A 143 7.04 11.89 -16.71
N ASP A 144 5.82 12.41 -16.59
CA ASP A 144 5.50 13.48 -15.64
C ASP A 144 5.72 13.03 -14.20
N ARG A 145 5.27 11.82 -13.85
CA ARG A 145 5.48 11.24 -12.53
C ARG A 145 6.94 11.00 -12.23
N GLU A 146 7.71 10.46 -13.17
CA GLU A 146 9.15 10.26 -12.99
C GLU A 146 9.88 11.57 -12.73
N ARG A 147 9.57 12.63 -13.49
CA ARG A 147 10.16 13.96 -13.30
C ARG A 147 9.81 14.55 -11.93
N GLU A 148 8.54 14.48 -11.54
CA GLU A 148 8.06 14.98 -10.24
C GLU A 148 8.76 14.23 -9.08
N TRP A 149 8.74 12.90 -9.13
CA TRP A 149 9.28 12.05 -8.08
C TRP A 149 10.80 12.15 -7.99
N MET A 150 11.51 12.29 -9.12
CA MET A 150 12.96 12.50 -9.13
C MET A 150 13.33 13.82 -8.44
N ALA A 151 12.62 14.92 -8.75
CA ALA A 151 12.86 16.22 -8.12
C ALA A 151 12.58 16.18 -6.60
N GLU A 152 11.52 15.48 -6.18
CA GLU A 152 11.25 15.27 -4.76
C GLU A 152 12.36 14.48 -4.07
N TRP A 153 12.81 13.39 -4.69
CA TRP A 153 13.89 12.56 -4.15
C TRP A 153 15.18 13.36 -4.00
N GLU A 154 15.59 14.12 -5.02
CA GLU A 154 16.79 14.96 -4.99
C GLU A 154 16.72 15.99 -3.85
N HIS A 155 15.57 16.64 -3.69
CA HIS A 155 15.33 17.57 -2.60
C HIS A 155 15.47 16.90 -1.23
N CYS A 156 14.77 15.79 -1.00
CA CYS A 156 14.85 15.05 0.26
C CYS A 156 16.27 14.57 0.54
N ARG A 157 16.96 14.05 -0.49
CA ARG A 157 18.35 13.57 -0.38
C ARG A 157 19.31 14.67 0.05
N GLY A 158 19.16 15.89 -0.49
CA GLY A 158 19.97 17.04 -0.11
C GLY A 158 19.81 17.41 1.38
N VAL A 159 18.57 17.41 1.88
CA VAL A 159 18.28 17.67 3.30
C VAL A 159 18.82 16.55 4.19
N ILE A 160 18.64 15.28 3.81
CA ILE A 160 19.18 14.16 4.57
C ILE A 160 20.71 14.24 4.63
N ALA A 161 21.36 14.53 3.50
CA ALA A 161 22.82 14.60 3.41
C ALA A 161 23.42 15.75 4.24
N SER A 162 22.70 16.86 4.43
CA SER A 162 23.17 17.97 5.26
C SER A 162 23.14 17.64 6.75
N VAL A 163 22.24 16.74 7.18
CA VAL A 163 22.19 16.22 8.55
C VAL A 163 23.14 15.04 8.74
N ASN A 164 23.13 14.09 7.80
CA ASN A 164 23.94 12.89 7.82
C ASN A 164 24.29 12.44 6.39
N GLY A 165 25.54 12.63 5.99
CA GLY A 165 26.03 12.29 4.65
C GLY A 165 25.94 10.80 4.31
N GLU A 166 26.08 9.90 5.29
CA GLU A 166 25.94 8.45 5.07
C GLU A 166 24.48 8.10 4.75
N TRP A 167 23.53 8.66 5.50
CA TRP A 167 22.10 8.45 5.24
C TRP A 167 21.71 9.01 3.87
N GLY A 168 22.23 10.19 3.51
CA GLY A 168 22.00 10.80 2.20
C GLY A 168 22.61 10.00 1.04
N ALA A 169 23.72 9.28 1.28
CA ALA A 169 24.30 8.37 0.29
C ALA A 169 23.47 7.09 0.12
N ARG A 170 22.89 6.57 1.21
CA ARG A 170 22.07 5.34 1.20
C ARG A 170 20.62 5.57 0.76
N TYR A 171 20.15 6.82 0.76
CA TYR A 171 18.85 7.20 0.23
C TYR A 171 18.88 7.29 -1.30
N THR A 172 18.90 6.13 -1.96
CA THR A 172 18.97 6.01 -3.42
C THR A 172 17.62 6.27 -4.09
N TRP A 173 17.65 6.57 -5.40
CA TRP A 173 16.44 6.71 -6.22
C TRP A 173 15.57 5.45 -6.19
N GLU A 174 16.18 4.27 -6.31
CA GLU A 174 15.47 2.98 -6.25
C GLU A 174 14.74 2.79 -4.93
N LEU A 175 15.37 3.15 -3.80
CA LEU A 175 14.76 3.02 -2.49
C LEU A 175 13.55 3.95 -2.33
N TYR A 176 13.69 5.22 -2.74
CA TYR A 176 12.58 6.17 -2.73
C TYR A 176 11.47 5.75 -3.69
N LEU A 177 11.78 5.37 -4.92
CA LEU A 177 10.81 4.92 -5.91
C LEU A 177 9.99 3.73 -5.38
N THR A 178 10.65 2.78 -4.72
CA THR A 178 10.02 1.63 -4.07
C THR A 178 9.03 2.09 -2.99
N ALA A 179 9.45 2.96 -2.08
CA ALA A 179 8.60 3.49 -1.01
C ALA A 179 7.43 4.33 -1.55
N ALA A 180 7.66 5.19 -2.53
CA ALA A 180 6.63 5.99 -3.18
C ALA A 180 5.60 5.11 -3.92
N THR A 181 6.05 4.02 -4.54
CA THR A 181 5.18 3.03 -5.17
C THR A 181 4.35 2.27 -4.13
N HIS A 182 4.92 1.91 -2.97
CA HIS A 182 4.14 1.35 -1.88
C HIS A 182 3.04 2.30 -1.42
N LEU A 183 3.34 3.59 -1.27
CA LEU A 183 2.32 4.57 -0.92
C LEU A 183 1.23 4.66 -2.00
N SER A 184 1.58 4.79 -3.28
CA SER A 184 0.58 4.95 -4.35
C SER A 184 -0.32 3.73 -4.53
N SER A 185 0.20 2.53 -4.29
CA SER A 185 -0.52 1.26 -4.49
C SER A 185 -1.29 0.77 -3.27
N ARG A 186 -1.08 1.35 -2.09
CA ARG A 186 -1.61 0.83 -0.81
C ARG A 186 -2.29 1.88 0.06
N ALA A 187 -2.18 3.16 -0.28
CA ALA A 187 -2.75 4.21 0.55
C ALA A 187 -4.27 4.16 0.59
N PHE A 188 -4.79 4.46 1.77
CA PHE A 188 -6.18 4.79 2.03
C PHE A 188 -6.33 6.28 2.29
N SER A 189 -7.56 6.78 2.25
CA SER A 189 -7.89 8.14 2.66
C SER A 189 -7.82 8.28 4.19
N SER A 190 -7.20 9.36 4.68
CA SER A 190 -7.17 9.70 6.11
C SER A 190 -8.56 9.89 6.72
N THR A 191 -9.59 10.14 5.91
CA THR A 191 -10.99 10.18 6.36
C THR A 191 -11.44 8.88 7.03
N LEU A 192 -10.78 7.76 6.74
CA LEU A 192 -11.00 6.47 7.41
C LEU A 192 -10.53 6.45 8.88
N LEU A 193 -9.84 7.47 9.36
CA LEU A 193 -9.48 7.63 10.77
C LEU A 193 -10.30 8.73 11.46
N SER A 194 -11.14 9.45 10.71
CA SER A 194 -11.86 10.63 11.18
C SER A 194 -13.32 10.33 11.46
N GLN A 195 -13.79 10.78 12.63
CA GLN A 195 -15.22 10.77 12.99
C GLN A 195 -16.02 11.88 12.28
N ALA A 196 -15.31 12.83 11.63
CA ALA A 196 -15.81 14.08 11.06
C ALA A 196 -16.90 13.93 9.99
N VAL A 197 -17.16 12.72 9.48
CA VAL A 197 -18.29 12.48 8.55
C VAL A 197 -19.64 12.80 9.20
N PHE A 198 -19.73 12.84 10.54
CA PHE A 198 -20.99 13.10 11.26
C PHE A 198 -21.16 14.53 11.80
N LEU A 199 -20.12 15.38 11.76
CA LEU A 199 -20.13 16.68 12.47
C LEU A 199 -19.67 17.83 11.56
N SER A 200 -20.53 18.21 10.60
CA SER A 200 -20.74 19.56 10.04
C SER A 200 -19.55 20.43 9.57
N SER A 201 -18.33 19.94 9.46
CA SER A 201 -17.20 20.64 8.83
C SER A 201 -16.67 19.83 7.66
N PRO A 202 -16.36 20.45 6.50
CA PRO A 202 -15.67 19.72 5.45
C PRO A 202 -14.37 19.16 6.03
N PRO A 203 -14.05 17.88 5.83
CA PRO A 203 -12.76 17.36 6.23
C PRO A 203 -11.67 18.20 5.56
N SER A 204 -10.52 18.34 6.23
CA SER A 204 -9.28 18.68 5.51
C SER A 204 -9.14 17.78 4.29
N ASP A 205 -8.51 18.26 3.22
CA ASP A 205 -8.28 17.44 2.04
C ASP A 205 -7.76 16.06 2.44
N PRO A 206 -8.35 14.97 1.92
CA PRO A 206 -8.00 13.62 2.34
C PRO A 206 -6.54 13.34 2.03
N GLU A 207 -5.81 12.92 3.06
CA GLU A 207 -4.38 12.62 2.97
C GLU A 207 -4.17 11.11 2.77
N PRO A 208 -3.12 10.70 2.03
CA PRO A 208 -2.78 9.29 1.92
C PRO A 208 -2.23 8.77 3.25
N ILE A 209 -2.76 7.63 3.70
CA ILE A 209 -2.28 6.91 4.89
C ILE A 209 -2.06 5.43 4.56
N LEU A 210 -1.14 4.77 5.27
CA LEU A 210 -1.00 3.31 5.18
C LEU A 210 -1.64 2.66 6.40
N LEU A 211 -2.39 1.59 6.15
CA LEU A 211 -3.09 0.79 7.16
C LEU A 211 -2.52 -0.63 7.16
N PRO A 212 -1.49 -0.92 7.97
CA PRO A 212 -0.86 -2.23 8.00
C PRO A 212 -1.86 -3.38 8.13
N GLY A 213 -1.76 -4.36 7.22
CA GLY A 213 -2.65 -5.53 7.20
C GLY A 213 -3.94 -5.31 6.40
N ILE A 214 -4.54 -4.12 6.42
CA ILE A 214 -5.74 -3.84 5.61
C ILE A 214 -5.40 -3.85 4.11
N ASP A 215 -4.22 -3.34 3.77
CA ASP A 215 -3.65 -3.27 2.42
C ASP A 215 -3.11 -4.62 1.88
N SER A 216 -3.34 -5.70 2.62
CA SER A 216 -2.85 -7.05 2.32
C SER A 216 -3.70 -7.80 1.28
N LEU A 217 -4.96 -7.39 1.14
CA LEU A 217 -5.92 -8.02 0.25
C LEU A 217 -5.90 -7.35 -1.12
N ASN A 218 -6.00 -8.18 -2.16
CA ASN A 218 -5.95 -7.78 -3.55
C ASN A 218 -7.27 -7.16 -4.01
N HIS A 219 -7.29 -6.57 -5.20
CA HIS A 219 -8.49 -5.92 -5.72
C HIS A 219 -9.43 -6.88 -6.43
N ALA A 220 -10.73 -6.81 -6.10
CA ALA A 220 -11.80 -7.20 -7.00
C ALA A 220 -12.82 -6.05 -7.16
N ARG A 221 -13.34 -5.87 -8.39
CA ARG A 221 -14.37 -4.86 -8.67
C ARG A 221 -15.69 -5.28 -8.04
N ALA A 222 -16.38 -4.31 -7.47
CA ALA A 222 -17.69 -4.50 -6.86
C ALA A 222 -17.71 -5.58 -5.76
N GLU A 223 -16.54 -5.94 -5.21
CA GLU A 223 -16.48 -6.81 -4.04
C GLU A 223 -17.17 -6.08 -2.89
N PRO A 224 -18.20 -6.68 -2.26
CA PRO A 224 -18.92 -6.06 -1.18
C PRO A 224 -18.08 -6.16 0.09
N VAL A 225 -17.37 -5.07 0.38
CA VAL A 225 -16.53 -4.92 1.57
C VAL A 225 -16.90 -3.65 2.32
N SER A 226 -16.67 -3.66 3.62
CA SER A 226 -16.76 -2.46 4.47
C SER A 226 -15.46 -2.24 5.22
N TRP A 227 -15.03 -0.98 5.26
CA TRP A 227 -14.02 -0.52 6.21
C TRP A 227 -14.72 0.03 7.46
N VAL A 228 -14.82 -0.80 8.49
CA VAL A 228 -15.59 -0.52 9.70
C VAL A 228 -14.68 0.10 10.75
N GLN A 229 -14.99 1.34 11.14
CA GLN A 229 -14.33 2.03 12.24
C GLN A 229 -14.95 1.56 13.57
N ASN A 230 -14.10 1.24 14.54
CA ASN A 230 -14.51 1.01 15.92
C ASN A 230 -13.79 2.03 16.81
N TYR A 231 -14.50 3.09 17.18
CA TYR A 231 -13.99 4.17 18.02
C TYR A 231 -14.14 3.83 19.50
N VAL A 232 -13.07 4.02 20.25
CA VAL A 232 -13.11 3.97 21.72
C VAL A 232 -13.24 5.39 22.25
N GLY A 233 -14.27 5.64 23.06
CA GLY A 233 -14.54 6.95 23.66
C GLY A 233 -15.61 7.76 22.92
N ASN A 234 -16.08 8.82 23.59
CA ASN A 234 -17.23 9.63 23.16
C ASN A 234 -16.81 11.02 22.62
N GLY A 235 -15.51 11.27 22.50
CA GLY A 235 -14.96 12.56 22.05
C GLY A 235 -14.62 12.56 20.55
N PRO A 236 -14.29 13.74 19.98
CA PRO A 236 -13.97 13.90 18.56
C PRO A 236 -12.62 13.28 18.17
N VAL A 237 -11.77 13.00 19.15
CA VAL A 237 -10.48 12.32 18.97
C VAL A 237 -10.66 10.86 19.36
N PRO A 238 -10.29 9.90 18.48
CA PRO A 238 -10.36 8.48 18.78
C PRO A 238 -9.52 8.15 20.02
N GLY A 239 -10.12 7.50 21.00
CA GLY A 239 -9.42 7.06 22.19
C GLY A 239 -8.47 5.89 21.90
N PRO A 240 -7.53 5.60 22.83
CA PRO A 240 -6.65 4.43 22.73
C PRO A 240 -7.44 3.14 22.52
N GLY A 241 -6.99 2.31 21.58
CA GLY A 241 -7.68 1.07 21.21
C GLY A 241 -8.71 1.23 20.08
N SER A 242 -8.87 2.42 19.51
CA SER A 242 -9.65 2.59 18.27
C SER A 242 -9.02 1.83 17.11
N THR A 243 -9.85 1.21 16.27
CA THR A 243 -9.40 0.34 15.17
C THR A 243 -10.21 0.58 13.89
N ILE A 244 -9.63 0.22 12.75
CA ILE A 244 -10.35 0.08 11.47
C ILE A 244 -10.25 -1.37 11.01
N SER A 245 -11.35 -1.94 10.57
CA SER A 245 -11.43 -3.34 10.15
C SER A 245 -11.93 -3.48 8.72
N LEU A 246 -11.40 -4.45 7.99
CA LEU A 246 -11.94 -4.88 6.71
C LEU A 246 -12.87 -6.08 6.93
N THR A 247 -14.14 -5.91 6.57
CA THR A 247 -15.18 -6.94 6.63
C THR A 247 -15.62 -7.31 5.22
N LEU A 248 -15.68 -8.61 4.93
CA LEU A 248 -16.21 -9.14 3.67
C LEU A 248 -17.65 -9.62 3.90
N HIS A 249 -18.58 -9.17 3.06
CA HIS A 249 -20.01 -9.42 3.26
C HIS A 249 -20.48 -10.72 2.60
N ASN A 250 -19.75 -11.22 1.61
CA ASN A 250 -20.07 -12.49 0.97
C ASN A 250 -19.56 -13.70 1.78
N PRO A 251 -20.22 -14.86 1.70
CA PRO A 251 -19.63 -16.11 2.16
C PRO A 251 -18.39 -16.45 1.32
N ILE A 252 -17.34 -16.96 1.95
CA ILE A 252 -16.07 -17.28 1.29
C ILE A 252 -15.86 -18.79 1.36
N ALA A 253 -15.56 -19.43 0.22
CA ALA A 253 -15.28 -20.86 0.19
C ALA A 253 -13.87 -21.17 0.70
N ALA A 254 -13.65 -22.39 1.21
CA ALA A 254 -12.32 -22.89 1.50
C ALA A 254 -11.44 -22.84 0.23
N GLY A 255 -10.22 -22.31 0.36
CA GLY A 255 -9.26 -22.13 -0.73
C GLY A 255 -9.49 -20.88 -1.59
N ALA A 256 -10.61 -20.17 -1.42
CA ALA A 256 -10.88 -18.95 -2.17
C ALA A 256 -10.00 -17.78 -1.70
N GLU A 257 -9.67 -16.90 -2.64
CA GLU A 257 -9.00 -15.64 -2.35
C GLU A 257 -9.97 -14.62 -1.77
N LEU A 258 -9.46 -13.82 -0.83
CA LEU A 258 -10.15 -12.73 -0.20
C LEU A 258 -9.73 -11.44 -0.87
N PHE A 259 -10.72 -10.69 -1.35
CA PHE A 259 -10.50 -9.44 -2.06
C PHE A 259 -10.97 -8.24 -1.26
N ASN A 260 -10.27 -7.13 -1.42
CA ASN A 260 -10.70 -5.79 -1.06
C ASN A 260 -11.21 -5.08 -2.32
N ASN A 261 -11.85 -3.93 -2.15
CA ASN A 261 -12.34 -3.09 -3.23
C ASN A 261 -11.62 -1.74 -3.21
N TYR A 262 -10.72 -1.50 -4.17
CA TYR A 262 -9.97 -0.25 -4.25
C TYR A 262 -10.78 0.89 -4.88
N GLY A 263 -12.05 0.65 -5.20
CA GLY A 263 -12.94 1.61 -5.86
C GLY A 263 -13.01 1.44 -7.37
N ALA A 264 -13.80 2.31 -8.01
CA ALA A 264 -14.07 2.26 -9.44
C ALA A 264 -12.94 2.90 -10.28
N LYS A 265 -11.71 2.38 -10.17
CA LYS A 265 -10.53 2.91 -10.86
C LYS A 265 -10.46 2.45 -12.32
N PRO A 266 -10.17 3.31 -13.31
CA PRO A 266 -9.89 2.88 -14.68
C PRO A 266 -8.53 2.16 -14.79
N ASN A 267 -8.34 1.35 -15.83
CA ASN A 267 -7.08 0.61 -15.99
C ASN A 267 -5.85 1.51 -16.17
N SER A 268 -5.99 2.72 -16.70
CA SER A 268 -4.87 3.68 -16.75
C SER A 268 -4.39 4.05 -15.35
N GLU A 269 -5.30 4.23 -14.39
CA GLU A 269 -4.97 4.51 -12.99
C GLU A 269 -4.43 3.27 -12.28
N LEU A 270 -5.01 2.09 -12.53
CA LEU A 270 -4.51 0.83 -11.97
C LEU A 270 -3.10 0.51 -12.45
N VAL A 271 -2.78 0.71 -13.73
CA VAL A 271 -1.43 0.49 -14.24
C VAL A 271 -0.47 1.49 -13.62
N LEU A 272 -0.81 2.78 -13.67
CA LEU A 272 0.07 3.85 -13.21
C LEU A 272 0.34 3.83 -11.70
N GLY A 273 -0.68 3.54 -10.89
CA GLY A 273 -0.61 3.58 -9.42
C GLY A 273 -0.37 2.23 -8.75
N TYR A 274 -0.82 1.14 -9.37
CA TYR A 274 -0.86 -0.21 -8.77
C TYR A 274 -0.11 -1.27 -9.61
N GLY A 275 0.35 -0.94 -10.81
CA GLY A 275 1.13 -1.85 -11.63
C GLY A 275 0.35 -3.04 -12.18
N PHE A 276 -0.96 -2.89 -12.39
CA PHE A 276 -1.79 -3.93 -12.99
C PHE A 276 -2.95 -3.41 -13.84
N SER A 277 -3.52 -4.26 -14.69
CA SER A 277 -4.74 -3.94 -15.45
C SER A 277 -5.77 -5.06 -15.38
N LEU A 278 -7.04 -4.72 -15.21
CA LEU A 278 -8.12 -5.72 -15.22
C LEU A 278 -8.42 -6.18 -16.66
N PRO A 279 -8.91 -7.43 -16.87
CA PRO A 279 -9.06 -8.04 -18.19
C PRO A 279 -9.90 -7.23 -19.21
N ASN A 280 -10.90 -6.50 -18.72
CA ASN A 280 -11.73 -5.60 -19.54
C ASN A 280 -11.01 -4.26 -19.80
N VAL A 281 -9.83 -4.33 -20.41
CA VAL A 281 -9.06 -3.18 -20.86
C VAL A 281 -9.76 -2.55 -22.07
N SER A 282 -9.91 -1.22 -22.09
CA SER A 282 -10.35 -0.52 -23.30
C SER A 282 -9.43 -0.88 -24.47
N MET A 283 -9.99 -0.99 -25.68
CA MET A 283 -9.21 -1.30 -26.89
C MET A 283 -8.00 -0.37 -27.06
N SER A 284 -8.12 0.89 -26.63
CA SER A 284 -7.05 1.90 -26.70
C SER A 284 -5.86 1.65 -25.79
N LEU A 285 -6.02 0.96 -24.65
CA LEU A 285 -4.91 0.67 -23.73
C LEU A 285 -4.34 -0.74 -23.95
N ARG A 286 -5.15 -1.65 -24.52
CA ARG A 286 -4.78 -3.06 -24.71
C ARG A 286 -3.58 -3.28 -25.64
N TRP A 287 -3.32 -2.37 -26.58
CA TRP A 287 -2.19 -2.51 -27.52
C TRP A 287 -0.84 -2.11 -26.93
N PHE A 288 -0.84 -1.42 -25.79
CA PHE A 288 0.36 -0.77 -25.25
C PHE A 288 0.89 -1.43 -23.97
N LEU A 289 0.15 -2.34 -23.34
CA LEU A 289 0.55 -2.93 -22.07
C LEU A 289 1.47 -4.16 -22.27
N PRO A 290 2.60 -4.23 -21.56
CA PRO A 290 3.39 -5.46 -21.45
C PRO A 290 2.56 -6.68 -21.03
N SER A 291 2.89 -7.85 -21.58
CA SER A 291 2.18 -9.12 -21.31
C SER A 291 2.11 -9.48 -19.83
N HIS A 292 3.12 -9.09 -19.04
CA HIS A 292 3.18 -9.37 -17.61
C HIS A 292 2.24 -8.49 -16.76
N LEU A 293 1.71 -7.39 -17.31
CA LEU A 293 0.66 -6.58 -16.67
C LEU A 293 -0.73 -7.19 -16.86
N TYR A 294 -0.84 -8.12 -17.82
CA TYR A 294 -1.97 -9.02 -17.91
C TYR A 294 -1.70 -10.19 -16.98
N VAL A 295 -2.51 -10.31 -15.93
CA VAL A 295 -2.53 -11.54 -15.16
C VAL A 295 -3.35 -12.54 -15.98
N TRP A 296 -2.65 -13.37 -16.77
CA TRP A 296 -3.27 -14.44 -17.56
C TRP A 296 -3.85 -15.50 -16.63
N SER A 297 -5.18 -15.63 -16.55
CA SER A 297 -5.79 -16.90 -16.15
C SER A 297 -5.75 -17.84 -17.35
N ALA A 298 -4.75 -18.71 -17.41
CA ALA A 298 -4.83 -19.87 -18.27
C ALA A 298 -5.85 -20.84 -17.66
N GLU A 299 -7.10 -20.81 -18.15
CA GLU A 299 -7.98 -21.96 -18.40
C GLU A 299 -9.39 -21.49 -18.83
N SER A 300 -9.79 -21.93 -20.03
CA SER A 300 -11.13 -21.95 -20.65
C SER A 300 -12.05 -20.72 -20.53
N TRP A 301 -12.22 -20.03 -21.66
CA TRP A 301 -13.27 -19.05 -21.90
C TRP A 301 -14.65 -19.72 -21.95
N THR A 302 -15.50 -19.44 -20.96
CA THR A 302 -16.96 -19.53 -21.07
C THR A 302 -17.59 -18.23 -20.59
N ALA A 303 -18.48 -17.66 -21.40
CA ALA A 303 -19.01 -16.30 -21.28
C ALA A 303 -20.00 -16.05 -20.11
N ALA A 304 -19.81 -16.69 -18.96
CA ALA A 304 -20.73 -16.59 -17.81
C ALA A 304 -20.06 -16.27 -16.46
N GLU A 305 -18.74 -16.18 -16.36
CA GLU A 305 -18.05 -15.88 -15.10
C GLU A 305 -16.94 -14.84 -15.33
N SER A 306 -17.27 -13.56 -15.22
CA SER A 306 -16.34 -12.48 -15.53
C SER A 306 -16.19 -11.49 -14.39
N THR A 307 -15.30 -11.78 -13.42
CA THR A 307 -14.74 -10.79 -12.48
C THR A 307 -13.67 -11.41 -11.58
N HIS A 308 -12.43 -11.69 -12.04
CA HIS A 308 -11.38 -12.02 -11.07
C HIS A 308 -9.96 -11.51 -11.39
N VAL A 309 -9.29 -11.17 -10.27
CA VAL A 309 -7.84 -11.07 -9.95
C VAL A 309 -7.15 -9.76 -10.34
N ILE A 310 -6.36 -9.12 -9.42
CA ILE A 310 -4.88 -8.83 -9.46
C ILE A 310 -4.29 -8.46 -8.07
N SER A 311 -3.09 -8.99 -7.77
CA SER A 311 -2.26 -8.80 -6.56
C SER A 311 -1.05 -7.89 -6.73
N MET A 312 -0.70 -7.17 -5.66
CA MET A 312 0.68 -6.82 -5.32
C MET A 312 0.83 -6.88 -3.80
N THR A 313 0.84 -8.05 -3.14
CA THR A 313 1.11 -8.12 -1.69
C THR A 313 2.19 -9.16 -1.36
N PHE A 314 2.97 -8.89 -0.31
CA PHE A 314 4.03 -9.69 0.34
C PHE A 314 5.17 -10.31 -0.50
N SER A 315 6.39 -10.24 0.05
CA SER A 315 7.60 -10.93 -0.46
C SER A 315 7.89 -12.23 0.28
#